data_AF-A0A7X6YSN8-F1
#
_entry.id   AF-A0A7X6YSN8-F1
#
_cell.length_a   1.000
_cell.length_b   1.000
_cell.length_c   1.000
_cell.angle_alpha   90.00
_cell.angle_beta   90.00
_cell.angle_gamma   90.00
#
_symmetry.space_group_name_H-M   'P 1'
#
loop_
_entity.id
_entity.type
_entity.pdbx_description
1 polymer ?
#
loop_
_entity_poly.entity_id
_entity_poly.type
_entity_poly.pdbx_seq_one_letter_code
_entity_poly.pdbx_strand_id
1 'polypeptide(L)' 'QKSISIAAASIIAKVTRDCLMDEYHNLYPEYNFKNNKGYATKEHLDALMKYGASPIHRKTFEPVSTILLKERTLFTSFDE' A
#
# COMPACT_ATOMS: atom_id res chain seq x y z
N GLN A 1 2.14 -13.90 -25.04
CA GLN A 1 0.70 -13.69 -24.76
C GLN A 1 -0.08 -14.77 -25.52
N LYS A 2 -0.87 -15.62 -24.86
CA LYS A 2 -1.46 -16.84 -25.48
C LYS A 2 -2.98 -16.77 -25.73
N SER A 3 -3.68 -15.79 -25.15
CA SER A 3 -5.13 -15.62 -25.30
C SER A 3 -5.46 -14.13 -25.34
N ILE A 4 -6.26 -13.73 -26.34
CA ILE A 4 -6.70 -12.34 -26.54
C ILE A 4 -7.64 -11.92 -25.41
N SER A 5 -8.55 -12.79 -24.97
CA SER A 5 -9.46 -12.49 -23.86
C SER A 5 -8.72 -12.26 -22.56
N ILE A 6 -7.68 -13.06 -22.27
CA ILE A 6 -6.82 -12.86 -21.09
C ILE A 6 -6.03 -11.55 -21.22
N ALA A 7 -5.53 -11.23 -22.41
CA ALA A 7 -4.85 -9.96 -22.67
C ALA A 7 -5.77 -8.76 -22.39
N ALA A 8 -6.98 -8.75 -22.96
CA ALA A 8 -7.97 -7.70 -22.74
C ALA A 8 -8.33 -7.56 -21.25
N ALA A 9 -8.58 -8.68 -20.56
CA ALA A 9 -8.86 -8.67 -19.13
C ALA A 9 -7.70 -8.08 -18.31
N SER A 10 -6.45 -8.41 -18.65
CA SER A 10 -5.27 -7.88 -17.96
C SER A 10 -5.10 -6.36 -18.15
N ILE A 11 -5.44 -5.83 -19.33
CA ILE A 11 -5.41 -4.39 -19.61
C ILE A 11 -6.46 -3.67 -18.77
N ILE A 12 -7.71 -4.16 -18.77
CA ILE A 12 -8.80 -3.58 -17.98
C ILE A 12 -8.42 -3.59 -16.50
N ALA A 13 -7.94 -4.73 -15.98
CA ALA A 13 -7.54 -4.85 -14.58
C ALA A 13 -6.44 -3.85 -14.20
N LYS A 14 -5.42 -3.69 -15.05
CA LYS A 14 -4.31 -2.77 -14.81
C LYS A 14 -4.77 -1.31 -14.80
N VAL A 15 -5.51 -0.89 -15.83
CA VAL A 15 -5.98 0.51 -15.95
C VAL A 15 -6.87 0.88 -14.77
N THR A 16 -7.85 0.04 -14.45
CA THR A 16 -8.74 0.27 -13.31
C THR A 16 -7.96 0.36 -12.00
N ARG A 17 -6.99 -0.55 -11.80
CA ARG A 17 -6.19 -0.55 -10.58
C ARG A 17 -5.29 0.67 -10.45
N ASP A 18 -4.78 1.20 -11.56
CA ASP A 18 -3.96 2.41 -11.54
C ASP A 18 -4.77 3.66 -11.24
N CYS A 19 -5.99 3.78 -11.79
CA CYS A 19 -6.92 4.87 -11.49
C CYS A 19 -7.27 4.91 -9.99
N LEU A 20 -7.63 3.77 -9.40
CA LEU A 20 -7.91 3.67 -7.96
C LEU A 20 -6.75 4.16 -7.09
N MET A 21 -5.52 3.96 -7.56
CA MET A 21 -4.31 4.36 -6.83
C MET A 21 -4.02 5.85 -6.92
N ASP A 22 -4.44 6.49 -8.01
CA ASP A 22 -4.42 7.94 -8.13
C ASP A 22 -5.49 8.56 -7.21
N GLU A 23 -6.65 7.94 -7.07
CA GLU A 23 -7.66 8.34 -6.09
C GLU A 23 -7.16 8.20 -4.65
N TYR A 24 -6.53 7.07 -4.31
CA TYR A 24 -5.94 6.88 -2.98
C TYR A 24 -4.79 7.83 -2.68
N HIS A 25 -4.06 8.32 -3.69
CA HIS A 25 -3.07 9.37 -3.47
C HIS A 25 -3.72 10.68 -2.98
N ASN A 26 -4.94 10.99 -3.41
CA ASN A 26 -5.64 12.18 -2.91
C ASN A 26 -6.08 12.00 -1.44
N LEU A 27 -6.39 10.77 -1.01
CA LEU A 27 -6.77 10.47 0.37
C LEU A 27 -5.56 10.32 1.31
N TYR A 28 -4.46 9.80 0.79
CA TYR A 28 -3.24 9.48 1.53
C TYR A 28 -2.01 10.00 0.76
N PRO A 29 -1.83 11.33 0.65
CA PRO A 29 -0.78 11.94 -0.16
C PRO A 29 0.62 11.56 0.28
N GLU A 30 0.81 11.22 1.56
CA GLU A 30 2.10 10.92 2.18
C GLU A 30 2.79 9.68 1.58
N TYR A 31 2.02 8.76 1.02
CA TYR A 31 2.52 7.48 0.49
C TYR A 31 2.78 7.51 -1.01
N ASN A 32 2.54 8.64 -1.69
CA ASN A 32 2.79 8.81 -3.14
C ASN A 32 2.23 7.68 -4.04
N PHE A 33 1.02 7.20 -3.74
CA PHE A 33 0.36 6.10 -4.47
C PHE A 33 0.23 6.35 -5.97
N LYS A 34 0.19 7.61 -6.40
CA LYS A 34 0.16 8.00 -7.80
C LYS A 34 1.33 7.44 -8.61
N ASN A 35 2.52 7.44 -8.01
CA ASN A 35 3.75 7.01 -8.69
C ASN A 35 4.09 5.54 -8.41
N ASN A 36 4.02 5.11 -7.15
CA ASN A 36 4.43 3.76 -6.78
C ASN A 36 3.33 2.71 -6.87
N LYS A 37 2.06 3.12 -7.07
CA LYS A 37 0.87 2.26 -7.17
C LYS A 37 0.66 1.28 -5.99
N GLY A 38 1.30 1.53 -4.85
CA GLY A 38 1.27 0.66 -3.66
C GLY A 38 2.34 -0.43 -3.64
N TYR A 39 3.26 -0.46 -4.61
CA TYR A 39 4.44 -1.34 -4.56
C TYR A 39 5.44 -0.85 -3.52
N ALA A 40 6.24 -1.78 -2.98
CA ALA A 40 7.25 -1.52 -1.95
C ALA A 40 8.50 -0.82 -2.53
N THR A 41 8.30 0.36 -3.11
CA THR A 41 9.39 1.25 -3.52
C THR A 41 10.04 1.88 -2.29
N LYS A 42 11.29 2.32 -2.42
CA LYS A 42 12.01 2.98 -1.32
C LYS A 42 11.20 4.14 -0.71
N GLU A 43 10.65 5.00 -1.54
CA GLU A 43 9.81 6.13 -1.09
C GLU A 43 8.58 5.66 -0.29
N HIS A 44 7.91 4.61 -0.75
CA HIS A 44 6.75 4.07 -0.04
C HIS A 44 7.13 3.44 1.30
N LEU A 45 8.27 2.75 1.36
CA LEU A 45 8.80 2.19 2.60
C LEU A 45 9.19 3.30 3.59
N ASP A 46 9.82 4.35 3.11
CA ASP A 46 10.19 5.52 3.91
C ASP A 46 8.94 6.21 4.48
N ALA A 47 7.89 6.35 3.67
CA ALA A 47 6.59 6.86 4.12
C ALA A 47 5.93 5.95 5.17
N LEU A 48 5.94 4.63 4.96
CA LEU A 48 5.42 3.64 5.92
C LEU A 48 6.15 3.71 7.28
N MET A 49 7.47 3.89 7.28
CA MET A 49 8.24 4.03 8.51
C MET A 49 7.96 5.36 9.22
N LYS A 50 7.66 6.43 8.48
CA LYS A 50 7.45 7.77 9.01
C LYS A 50 6.03 8.02 9.50
N TYR A 51 5.03 7.53 8.76
CA TYR A 51 3.61 7.83 8.99
C TYR A 51 2.79 6.63 9.48
N GLY A 52 3.40 5.44 9.57
CA GLY A 52 2.72 4.20 9.92
C GLY A 52 1.99 3.57 8.73
N ALA A 53 1.16 2.56 8.98
CA ALA A 53 0.35 1.91 7.95
C ALA A 53 -1.04 2.55 7.84
N SER A 54 -1.46 2.86 6.61
CA SER A 54 -2.82 3.35 6.33
C SER A 54 -3.87 2.22 6.33
N PRO A 55 -5.18 2.54 6.39
CA PRO A 55 -6.25 1.54 6.36
C PRO A 55 -6.26 0.64 5.12
N ILE A 56 -5.73 1.13 3.99
CA ILE A 56 -5.70 0.40 2.72
C ILE A 56 -4.47 -0.49 2.56
N HIS A 57 -3.49 -0.42 3.47
CA HIS A 57 -2.33 -1.30 3.44
C HIS A 57 -2.72 -2.73 3.81
N ARG A 58 -2.10 -3.69 3.10
CA ARG A 58 -2.31 -5.12 3.37
C ARG A 58 -1.56 -5.51 4.64
N LYS A 59 -2.28 -5.59 5.75
CA LYS A 59 -1.75 -5.83 7.11
C LYS A 59 -0.95 -7.13 7.24
N THR A 60 -1.22 -8.13 6.41
CA THR A 60 -0.54 -9.43 6.44
C THR A 60 0.76 -9.48 5.64
N PHE A 61 1.08 -8.42 4.87
CA PHE A 61 2.30 -8.38 4.06
C PHE A 61 3.43 -7.72 4.83
N GLU A 62 4.65 -8.23 4.70
CA GLU A 62 5.83 -7.50 5.13
C GLU A 62 6.07 -6.29 4.20
N PRO A 63 6.49 -5.12 4.73
CA PRO A 63 6.83 -4.83 6.13
C PRO A 63 5.68 -4.31 7.00
N VAL A 64 4.46 -4.23 6.46
CA VAL A 64 3.30 -3.63 7.13
C VAL A 64 2.94 -4.40 8.41
N SER A 65 2.97 -5.74 8.35
CA SER A 65 2.74 -6.62 9.51
C SER A 65 3.67 -6.26 10.68
N THR A 66 4.97 -6.16 10.41
CA THR A 66 5.98 -5.81 11.43
C THR A 66 5.75 -4.41 12.01
N ILE A 67 5.38 -3.42 11.19
CA ILE A 67 5.10 -2.06 11.66
C ILE A 67 3.90 -2.04 12.61
N LEU A 68 2.80 -2.68 12.22
CA LEU A 68 1.57 -2.75 13.04
C LEU A 68 1.80 -3.50 14.37
N LEU A 69 2.63 -4.55 14.36
CA LEU A 69 2.98 -5.26 15.59
C LEU A 69 3.78 -4.38 16.54
N LYS A 70 4.74 -3.58 16.02
CA LYS A 70 5.52 -2.62 16.82
C LYS A 70 4.66 -1.52 17.42
N GLU A 71 3.73 -0.97 16.64
CA GLU A 71 2.79 0.05 17.12
C GLU A 71 1.93 -0.49 18.27
N ARG A 72 1.48 -1.75 18.17
CA ARG A 72 0.69 -2.40 19.23
C ARG A 72 1.49 -2.62 20.51
N THR A 73 2.73 -3.11 20.43
CA THR A 73 3.56 -3.36 21.62
C THR A 73 3.99 -2.07 22.32
N LEU A 74 4.25 -1.00 21.56
CA LEU A 74 4.56 0.32 22.13
C LEU A 74 3.40 0.90 22.92
N PHE A 75 2.15 0.63 22.51
CA PHE A 75 0.98 1.10 23.25
C PHE A 75 0.78 0.35 24.57
N THR A 76 1.01 -0.97 24.57
CA THR A 76 0.83 -1.81 25.77
C THR A 76 1.89 -1.60 26.86
N SER A 77 3.01 -0.92 26.56
CA SER A 77 4.08 -0.65 27.52
C SER A 77 3.93 0.66 28.32
N PHE A 78 2.82 1.39 28.13
CA PHE A 78 2.51 2.62 28.88
C PHE A 78 1.38 2.47 29.91
N ASP A 79 0.78 1.27 30.01
CA ASP A 79 -0.32 0.96 30.93
C ASP A 79 0.13 0.28 32.26
N GLU A 80 1.43 0.30 32.58
CA GLU A 80 2.00 -0.03 33.92
C GLU A 80 2.63 1.20 34.56
#